data_AF-A0A353D3I2-F1
#
_entry.id   AF-A0A353D3I2-F1
#
_cell.length_a   1.000
_cell.length_b   1.000
_cell.length_c   1.000
_cell.angle_alpha   90.00
_cell.angle_beta   90.00
_cell.angle_gamma   90.00
#
_symmetry.space_group_name_H-M   'P 1'
#
loop_
_entity.id
_entity.type
_entity.pdbx_description
1 polymer ?
#
loop_
_entity_poly.entity_id
_entity_poly.type
_entity_poly.pdbx_seq_one_letter_code
_entity_poly.pdbx_strand_id
1 'polypeptide(L)'
;MKLTLESLYRDHDGLRRILYLLEELLISIYRGSSQNYPLLRRILAYIQDHPERVHHPAEDAVFSVMFKNGVNDRKFRDDVNTLMKDHSEIENIIRETIEAVDTMLVNPHPDVADIGDRLSTLINRQRAHLLFEEMNVYPQLAEHLGKKDWKNIATLVPDHEDPLFGGEVKKEYELIFKAF
;
A
#
# COMPACT_ATOMS: atom_id res chain seq x y z
N MET A 1 8.23 8.85 12.01
CA MET A 1 9.52 8.74 11.28
C MET A 1 9.71 9.97 10.39
N LYS A 2 10.93 10.47 10.17
CA LYS A 2 11.14 11.62 9.25
C LYS A 2 10.97 11.17 7.79
N LEU A 3 10.04 11.80 7.07
CA LEU A 3 9.77 11.55 5.65
C LEU A 3 10.98 11.90 4.79
N THR A 4 11.43 10.94 3.99
CA THR A 4 12.48 11.07 2.96
C THR A 4 12.19 10.11 1.80
N LEU A 5 12.93 10.22 0.70
CA LEU A 5 12.83 9.24 -0.38
C LEU A 5 13.16 7.82 0.13
N GLU A 6 14.18 7.67 0.98
CA GLU A 6 14.53 6.38 1.58
C GLU A 6 13.47 5.87 2.55
N SER A 7 12.64 6.76 3.12
CA SER A 7 11.51 6.33 3.94
C SER A 7 10.36 5.79 3.08
N LEU A 8 10.10 6.40 1.91
CA LEU A 8 9.12 5.91 0.94
C LEU A 8 9.52 4.52 0.40
N TYR A 9 10.80 4.34 0.03
CA TYR A 9 11.30 3.01 -0.37
C TYR A 9 11.15 1.95 0.74
N ARG A 10 11.43 2.32 1.99
CA ARG A 10 11.22 1.39 3.13
C ARG A 10 9.75 1.03 3.31
N ASP A 11 8.85 1.97 3.04
CA ASP A 11 7.43 1.71 3.06
C ASP A 11 7.02 0.70 1.97
N HIS A 12 7.55 0.88 0.76
CA HIS A 12 7.38 -0.09 -0.34
C HIS A 12 7.93 -1.47 0.00
N ASP A 13 9.07 -1.55 0.69
CA ASP A 13 9.60 -2.83 1.16
C ASP A 13 8.62 -3.52 2.12
N GLY A 14 8.00 -2.77 3.05
CA GLY A 14 6.95 -3.26 3.94
C GLY A 14 5.72 -3.76 3.18
N LEU A 15 5.21 -2.96 2.24
CA LEU A 15 4.08 -3.33 1.38
C LEU A 15 4.40 -4.59 0.55
N ARG A 16 5.60 -4.70 -0.03
CA ARG A 16 6.02 -5.89 -0.78
C ARG A 16 6.03 -7.15 0.09
N ARG A 17 6.44 -7.06 1.36
CA ARG A 17 6.37 -8.19 2.31
C ARG A 17 4.92 -8.60 2.57
N ILE A 18 4.01 -7.64 2.71
CA ILE A 18 2.59 -7.92 2.87
C ILE A 18 1.99 -8.59 1.63
N LEU A 19 2.32 -8.10 0.43
CA LEU A 19 1.87 -8.70 -0.82
C LEU A 19 2.38 -10.15 -0.99
N TYR A 20 3.61 -10.43 -0.54
CA TYR A 20 4.13 -11.79 -0.48
C TYR A 20 3.30 -12.68 0.45
N LEU A 21 2.96 -12.20 1.64
CA LEU A 21 2.11 -12.95 2.57
C LEU A 21 0.69 -13.18 2.01
N LEU A 22 0.11 -12.21 1.30
CA LEU A 22 -1.18 -12.38 0.60
C LEU A 22 -1.10 -13.45 -0.49
N GLU A 23 0.01 -13.53 -1.22
CA GLU A 23 0.22 -14.54 -2.26
C GLU A 23 0.32 -15.96 -1.66
N GLU A 24 1.01 -16.13 -0.52
CA GLU A 24 1.05 -17.40 0.20
C GLU A 24 -0.35 -17.81 0.70
N LEU A 25 -1.14 -16.86 1.20
CA LEU A 25 -2.52 -17.10 1.62
C LEU A 25 -3.40 -17.48 0.43
N LEU A 26 -3.26 -16.82 -0.71
CA LEU A 26 -3.95 -17.16 -1.96
C LEU A 26 -3.68 -18.61 -2.37
N ILE A 27 -2.42 -19.05 -2.36
CA ILE A 27 -2.04 -20.44 -2.66
C ILE A 27 -2.70 -21.40 -1.67
N SER A 28 -2.72 -21.06 -0.38
CA SER A 28 -3.38 -21.85 0.66
C SER A 28 -4.89 -21.98 0.41
N ILE A 29 -5.54 -20.90 -0.01
CA ILE A 29 -6.98 -20.84 -0.28
C ILE A 29 -7.33 -21.79 -1.42
N TYR A 30 -6.56 -21.76 -2.52
CA TYR A 30 -6.75 -22.71 -3.62
C TYR A 30 -6.47 -24.18 -3.22
N ARG A 31 -5.67 -24.41 -2.18
CA ARG A 31 -5.44 -25.75 -1.61
C ARG A 31 -6.53 -26.18 -0.60
N GLY A 32 -7.53 -25.34 -0.34
CA GLY A 32 -8.66 -25.66 0.53
C GLY A 32 -8.43 -25.41 2.03
N SER A 33 -7.41 -24.62 2.40
CA SER A 33 -7.18 -24.27 3.81
C SER A 33 -8.01 -23.05 4.24
N SER A 34 -9.06 -23.29 5.02
CA SER A 34 -9.98 -22.25 5.51
C SER A 34 -9.54 -21.56 6.81
N GLN A 35 -8.50 -22.05 7.48
CA GLN A 35 -8.02 -21.49 8.76
C GLN A 35 -7.39 -20.09 8.61
N ASN A 36 -7.16 -19.66 7.37
CA ASN A 36 -6.39 -18.48 7.02
C ASN A 36 -7.24 -17.21 6.81
N TYR A 37 -8.57 -17.31 6.85
CA TYR A 37 -9.45 -16.18 6.57
C TYR A 37 -9.40 -15.03 7.61
N PRO A 38 -9.30 -15.29 8.93
CA PRO A 38 -9.14 -14.20 9.90
C PRO A 38 -7.81 -13.45 9.74
N LEU A 39 -6.73 -14.15 9.35
CA LEU A 39 -5.44 -13.53 9.07
C LEU A 39 -5.51 -12.71 7.77
N LEU A 40 -6.10 -13.28 6.71
CA LEU A 40 -6.36 -12.57 5.46
C LEU A 40 -7.07 -11.25 5.70
N ARG A 41 -8.17 -11.27 6.45
CA ARG A 41 -8.95 -10.07 6.76
C ARG A 41 -8.15 -9.00 7.51
N ARG A 42 -7.24 -9.39 8.40
CA ARG A 42 -6.34 -8.45 9.10
C ARG A 42 -5.32 -7.82 8.16
N ILE A 43 -4.78 -8.61 7.23
CA ILE A 43 -3.84 -8.12 6.23
C ILE A 43 -4.53 -7.15 5.27
N LEU A 44 -5.75 -7.48 4.82
CA LEU A 44 -6.56 -6.59 3.99
C LEU A 44 -6.84 -5.25 4.69
N ALA A 45 -7.15 -5.28 6.00
CA ALA A 45 -7.31 -4.05 6.78
C ALA A 45 -6.01 -3.22 6.87
N TYR A 46 -4.85 -3.88 7.01
CA TYR A 46 -3.56 -3.18 7.01
C TYR A 46 -3.28 -2.48 5.67
N ILE A 47 -3.47 -3.17 4.54
CA ILE A 47 -3.24 -2.57 3.21
C ILE A 47 -4.30 -1.56 2.80
N GLN A 48 -5.44 -1.52 3.49
CA GLN A 48 -6.42 -0.43 3.35
C GLN A 48 -5.94 0.79 4.13
N ASP A 49 -5.74 0.63 5.45
CA ASP A 49 -5.54 1.74 6.36
C ASP A 49 -4.18 2.42 6.19
N HIS A 50 -3.10 1.64 6.02
CA HIS A 50 -1.75 2.21 6.02
C HIS A 50 -1.47 3.05 4.76
N PRO A 51 -1.75 2.58 3.52
CA PRO A 51 -1.57 3.42 2.35
C PRO A 51 -2.42 4.69 2.37
N GLU A 52 -3.71 4.58 2.73
CA GLU A 52 -4.64 5.71 2.73
C GLU A 52 -4.28 6.78 3.77
N ARG A 53 -3.83 6.38 4.96
CA ARG A 53 -3.61 7.31 6.08
C ARG A 53 -2.18 7.80 6.20
N VAL A 54 -1.23 7.12 5.57
CA VAL A 54 0.20 7.34 5.78
C VAL A 54 0.92 7.52 4.45
N HIS A 55 0.90 6.50 3.59
CA HIS A 55 1.71 6.47 2.38
C HIS A 55 1.27 7.53 1.36
N HIS A 56 0.01 7.44 0.87
CA HIS A 56 -0.49 8.35 -0.15
C HIS A 56 -0.52 9.82 0.32
N PRO A 57 -0.89 10.15 1.59
CA PRO A 57 -0.75 11.52 2.08
C PRO A 57 0.69 12.04 2.07
N ALA A 58 1.68 11.17 2.28
CA ALA A 58 3.08 11.52 2.13
C ALA A 58 3.43 11.86 0.68
N GLU A 59 2.99 11.05 -0.27
CA GLU A 59 3.21 11.29 -1.70
C GLU A 59 2.50 12.54 -2.21
N ASP A 60 1.25 12.78 -1.80
CA ASP A 60 0.50 13.99 -2.14
C ASP A 60 1.22 15.25 -1.66
N ALA A 61 1.78 15.23 -0.45
CA ALA A 61 2.58 16.33 0.07
C ALA A 61 3.85 16.55 -0.74
N VAL A 62 4.51 15.46 -1.16
CA VAL A 62 5.69 15.49 -2.04
C VAL A 62 5.32 16.10 -3.40
N PHE A 63 4.26 15.63 -4.06
CA PHE A 63 3.81 16.15 -5.36
C PHE A 63 3.43 17.63 -5.28
N SER A 64 2.76 18.04 -4.20
CA SER A 64 2.44 19.45 -3.97
C SER A 64 3.70 20.33 -3.93
N VAL A 65 4.77 19.87 -3.29
CA VAL A 65 6.04 20.60 -3.24
C VAL A 65 6.78 20.56 -4.58
N MET A 66 6.79 19.43 -5.28
CA MET A 66 7.35 19.31 -6.64
C MET A 66 6.73 20.34 -7.59
N PHE A 67 5.39 20.43 -7.62
CA PHE A 67 4.70 21.42 -8.46
C PHE A 67 4.99 22.86 -8.04
N LYS A 68 5.07 23.15 -6.73
CA LYS A 68 5.45 24.49 -6.22
C LYS A 68 6.87 24.89 -6.60
N ASN A 69 7.79 23.93 -6.67
CA ASN A 69 9.17 24.14 -7.10
C ASN A 69 9.30 24.22 -8.63
N GLY A 70 8.19 24.15 -9.37
CA GLY A 70 8.17 24.29 -10.83
C GLY A 70 8.44 22.99 -11.59
N VAL A 71 8.47 21.83 -10.91
CA VAL A 71 8.57 20.53 -11.58
C VAL A 71 7.18 20.17 -12.10
N ASN A 72 6.89 20.59 -13.34
CA ASN A 72 5.57 20.49 -13.94
C ASN A 72 5.62 20.22 -15.45
N ASP A 73 6.67 19.53 -15.92
CA ASP A 73 6.68 19.06 -17.29
C ASP A 73 5.47 18.14 -17.55
N ARG A 74 5.17 17.93 -18.83
CA ARG A 74 3.98 17.16 -19.23
C ARG A 74 4.04 15.73 -18.71
N LYS A 75 5.21 15.07 -18.78
CA LYS A 75 5.36 13.68 -18.38
C LYS A 75 5.11 13.53 -16.89
N PHE A 76 5.76 14.34 -16.06
CA PHE A 76 5.57 14.26 -14.60
C PHE A 76 4.12 14.49 -14.18
N ARG A 77 3.42 15.43 -14.83
CA ARG A 77 1.97 15.63 -14.59
C ARG A 77 1.13 14.42 -14.98
N ASP A 78 1.43 13.80 -16.11
CA ASP A 78 0.72 12.61 -16.58
C ASP A 78 0.99 11.41 -15.66
N ASP A 79 2.22 11.25 -15.17
CA ASP A 79 2.59 10.22 -14.19
C ASP A 79 1.85 10.41 -12.86
N VAL A 80 1.85 11.63 -12.29
CA VAL A 80 1.11 11.93 -11.05
C VAL A 80 -0.40 11.70 -11.23
N ASN A 81 -0.97 12.11 -12.37
CA ASN A 81 -2.38 11.85 -12.67
C ASN A 81 -2.70 10.35 -12.79
N THR A 82 -1.73 9.54 -13.22
CA THR A 82 -1.85 8.08 -13.27
C THR A 82 -1.86 7.50 -11.86
N LEU A 83 -0.93 7.94 -10.99
CA LEU A 83 -0.89 7.51 -9.58
C LEU A 83 -2.19 7.83 -8.83
N MET A 84 -2.74 9.03 -8.97
CA MET A 84 -3.99 9.38 -8.29
C MET A 84 -5.17 8.48 -8.69
N LYS A 85 -5.17 8.03 -9.95
CA LYS A 85 -6.16 7.04 -10.43
C LYS A 85 -5.87 5.67 -9.87
N ASP A 86 -4.62 5.23 -9.87
CA ASP A 86 -4.19 3.96 -9.28
C ASP A 86 -4.59 3.89 -7.79
N HIS A 87 -4.34 4.94 -7.00
CA HIS A 87 -4.74 5.01 -5.59
C HIS A 87 -6.23 4.75 -5.42
N SER A 88 -7.06 5.46 -6.18
CA SER A 88 -8.52 5.33 -6.13
C SER A 88 -9.01 3.96 -6.61
N GLU A 89 -8.41 3.42 -7.67
CA GLU A 89 -8.74 2.09 -8.22
C GLU A 89 -8.41 1.00 -7.21
N ILE A 90 -7.20 1.02 -6.65
CA ILE A 90 -6.70 0.04 -5.70
C ILE A 90 -7.53 0.08 -4.41
N GLU A 91 -7.85 1.25 -3.89
CA GLU A 91 -8.70 1.40 -2.70
C GLU A 91 -10.08 0.72 -2.92
N ASN A 92 -10.67 0.90 -4.10
CA ASN A 92 -11.92 0.23 -4.46
C ASN A 92 -11.76 -1.29 -4.50
N ILE A 93 -10.69 -1.80 -5.12
CA ILE A 93 -10.40 -3.24 -5.18
C ILE A 93 -10.24 -3.81 -3.75
N ILE A 94 -9.52 -3.11 -2.87
CA ILE A 94 -9.32 -3.54 -1.47
C ILE A 94 -10.66 -3.62 -0.75
N ARG A 95 -11.48 -2.57 -0.84
CA ARG A 95 -12.79 -2.52 -0.18
C ARG A 95 -13.70 -3.65 -0.65
N GLU A 96 -13.81 -3.87 -1.95
CA GLU A 96 -14.62 -4.97 -2.50
C GLU A 96 -14.08 -6.34 -2.08
N THR A 97 -12.77 -6.50 -1.98
CA THR A 97 -12.15 -7.73 -1.50
C THR A 97 -12.44 -7.98 -0.03
N ILE A 98 -12.42 -6.93 0.81
CA ILE A 98 -12.79 -7.00 2.22
C ILE A 98 -14.26 -7.43 2.38
N GLU A 99 -15.17 -6.82 1.64
CA GLU A 99 -16.60 -7.16 1.67
C GLU A 99 -16.85 -8.62 1.26
N ALA A 100 -16.15 -9.11 0.25
CA ALA A 100 -16.23 -10.50 -0.18
C ALA A 100 -15.70 -11.45 0.89
N VAL A 101 -14.57 -11.12 1.54
CA VAL A 101 -14.00 -11.91 2.64
C VAL A 101 -14.93 -11.92 3.86
N ASP A 102 -15.55 -10.79 4.20
CA ASP A 102 -16.51 -10.70 5.31
C ASP A 102 -17.76 -11.56 5.05
N THR A 103 -18.24 -11.57 3.80
CA THR A 103 -19.34 -12.43 3.37
C THR A 103 -18.97 -13.91 3.45
N MET A 104 -17.75 -14.27 3.03
CA MET A 104 -17.23 -15.63 3.12
C MET A 104 -17.16 -16.14 4.56
N LEU A 105 -16.75 -15.30 5.52
CA LEU A 105 -16.59 -15.69 6.92
C LEU A 105 -17.91 -16.16 7.58
N VAL A 106 -19.06 -15.74 7.06
CA VAL A 106 -20.39 -16.11 7.57
C VAL A 106 -21.14 -17.10 6.66
N ASN A 107 -20.57 -17.44 5.50
CA ASN A 107 -21.20 -18.33 4.51
C ASN A 107 -20.70 -19.79 4.68
N PRO A 108 -21.59 -20.78 4.88
CA PRO A 108 -21.20 -22.19 4.97
C PRO A 108 -20.65 -22.78 3.65
N HIS A 109 -20.87 -22.13 2.51
CA HIS A 109 -20.40 -22.56 1.18
C HIS A 109 -19.87 -21.35 0.39
N PRO A 110 -18.67 -20.82 0.75
CA PRO A 110 -18.14 -19.64 0.10
C PRO A 110 -17.64 -19.93 -1.33
N ASP A 111 -17.73 -18.92 -2.20
CA ASP A 111 -17.11 -18.96 -3.52
C ASP A 111 -15.61 -18.67 -3.40
N VAL A 112 -14.84 -19.73 -3.21
CA VAL A 112 -13.39 -19.66 -3.04
C VAL A 112 -12.69 -19.13 -4.31
N ALA A 113 -13.29 -19.35 -5.49
CA ALA A 113 -12.71 -18.90 -6.75
C ALA A 113 -12.79 -17.37 -6.88
N ASP A 114 -13.95 -16.77 -6.58
CA ASP A 114 -14.12 -15.30 -6.59
C ASP A 114 -13.13 -14.60 -5.63
N ILE A 115 -12.95 -15.13 -4.41
CA ILE A 115 -11.96 -14.60 -3.46
C ILE A 115 -10.54 -14.70 -4.04
N GLY A 116 -10.19 -15.84 -4.64
CA GLY A 116 -8.89 -16.03 -5.25
C GLY A 116 -8.60 -15.02 -6.37
N ASP A 117 -9.58 -14.79 -7.24
CA ASP A 117 -9.46 -13.87 -8.37
C ASP A 117 -9.35 -12.40 -7.91
N ARG A 118 -10.11 -12.02 -6.88
CA ARG A 118 -10.00 -10.68 -6.24
C ARG A 118 -8.63 -10.45 -5.63
N LEU A 119 -8.11 -11.42 -4.87
CA LEU A 119 -6.79 -11.33 -4.26
C LEU A 119 -5.69 -11.27 -5.32
N SER A 120 -5.78 -12.09 -6.37
CA SER A 120 -4.84 -12.05 -7.49
C SER A 120 -4.84 -10.68 -8.17
N THR A 121 -6.02 -10.11 -8.42
CA THR A 121 -6.18 -8.78 -9.01
C THR A 121 -5.53 -7.71 -8.12
N LEU A 122 -5.83 -7.72 -6.83
CA LEU A 122 -5.28 -6.80 -5.84
C LEU A 122 -3.75 -6.86 -5.78
N ILE A 123 -3.18 -8.06 -5.63
CA ILE A 123 -1.73 -8.26 -5.54
C ILE A 123 -1.04 -7.72 -6.78
N ASN A 124 -1.56 -8.04 -7.96
CA ASN A 124 -0.96 -7.61 -9.22
C ASN A 124 -1.06 -6.09 -9.42
N ARG A 125 -2.20 -5.48 -9.07
CA ARG A 125 -2.37 -4.03 -9.19
C ARG A 125 -1.48 -3.25 -8.23
N GLN A 126 -1.37 -3.69 -6.97
CA GLN A 126 -0.45 -3.06 -6.02
C GLN A 126 1.01 -3.19 -6.48
N ARG A 127 1.44 -4.37 -6.95
CA ARG A 127 2.80 -4.56 -7.49
C ARG A 127 3.10 -3.62 -8.66
N ALA A 128 2.16 -3.50 -9.59
CA ALA A 128 2.30 -2.63 -10.76
C ALA A 128 2.39 -1.15 -10.36
N HIS A 129 1.58 -0.73 -9.38
CA HIS A 129 1.57 0.62 -8.85
C HIS A 129 2.90 0.99 -8.17
N LEU A 130 3.38 0.17 -7.22
CA LEU A 130 4.69 0.37 -6.56
C LEU A 130 5.84 0.43 -7.58
N LEU A 131 5.81 -0.45 -8.58
CA LEU A 131 6.82 -0.46 -9.64
C LEU A 131 6.76 0.82 -10.48
N PHE A 132 5.56 1.31 -10.79
CA PHE A 132 5.39 2.53 -11.57
C PHE A 132 5.97 3.74 -10.85
N GLU A 133 5.73 3.87 -9.55
CA GLU A 133 6.28 4.94 -8.71
C GLU A 133 7.80 4.92 -8.69
N GLU A 134 8.37 3.75 -8.35
CA GLU A 134 9.81 3.57 -8.25
C GLU A 134 10.53 3.81 -9.58
N MET A 135 9.86 3.55 -10.72
CA MET A 135 10.45 3.68 -12.05
C MET A 135 10.25 5.05 -12.70
N ASN A 136 9.13 5.71 -12.45
CA ASN A 136 8.77 6.94 -13.18
C ASN A 136 8.82 8.19 -12.30
N VAL A 137 8.47 8.07 -11.03
CA VAL A 137 8.24 9.21 -10.14
C VAL A 137 9.39 9.41 -9.18
N TYR A 138 9.84 8.36 -8.49
CA TYR A 138 10.91 8.46 -7.49
C TYR A 138 12.25 8.98 -8.06
N PRO A 139 12.64 8.69 -9.33
CA PRO A 139 13.79 9.35 -9.95
C PRO A 139 13.63 10.87 -10.05
N GLN A 140 12.42 11.36 -10.35
CA GLN A 140 12.16 12.80 -10.41
C GLN A 140 12.24 13.45 -9.02
N LEU A 141 11.77 12.74 -7.98
CA LEU A 141 11.91 13.19 -6.59
C LEU A 141 13.39 13.29 -6.20
N ALA A 142 14.19 12.29 -6.54
CA ALA A 142 15.62 12.25 -6.24
C ALA A 142 16.40 13.38 -6.94
N GLU A 143 16.01 13.71 -8.17
CA GLU A 143 16.64 14.77 -8.96
C GLU A 143 16.32 16.17 -8.42
N HIS A 144 15.10 16.40 -7.93
CA HIS A 144 14.61 17.75 -7.64
C HIS A 144 14.49 18.09 -6.15
N LEU A 145 14.46 17.10 -5.24
CA LEU A 145 14.25 17.33 -3.81
C LEU A 145 15.54 17.19 -3.01
N GLY A 146 15.96 18.29 -2.39
CA GLY A 146 17.08 18.30 -1.46
C GLY A 146 16.66 18.06 -0.01
N LYS A 147 17.65 18.00 0.88
CA LYS A 147 17.42 17.84 2.33
C LYS A 147 16.52 18.93 2.93
N LYS A 148 16.53 20.14 2.36
CA LYS A 148 15.68 21.25 2.83
C LYS A 148 14.23 21.02 2.44
N ASP A 149 13.98 20.56 1.22
CA ASP A 149 12.63 20.26 0.72
C ASP A 149 12.01 19.13 1.53
N TRP A 150 12.74 18.02 1.75
CA TRP A 150 12.28 16.91 2.59
C TRP A 150 11.94 17.34 4.02
N LYS A 151 12.75 18.22 4.63
CA LYS A 151 12.42 18.79 5.95
C LYS A 151 11.13 19.59 5.92
N ASN A 152 10.87 20.36 4.86
CA ASN A 152 9.65 21.14 4.72
C ASN A 152 8.44 20.21 4.49
N ILE A 153 8.55 19.24 3.59
CA ILE A 153 7.48 18.27 3.29
C ILE A 153 7.10 17.50 4.57
N ALA A 154 8.08 17.08 5.37
CA ALA A 154 7.83 16.38 6.63
C ALA A 154 7.01 17.20 7.65
N THR A 155 6.91 18.52 7.51
CA THR A 155 6.04 19.36 8.36
C THR A 155 4.58 19.41 7.88
N LEU A 156 4.32 18.96 6.65
CA LEU A 156 2.99 18.97 6.03
C LEU A 156 2.20 17.69 6.33
N VAL A 157 2.88 16.65 6.78
CA VAL A 157 2.30 15.35 7.09
C VAL A 157 2.37 15.06 8.58
N PRO A 158 1.35 14.41 9.16
CA PRO A 158 1.41 14.00 10.55
C PRO A 158 2.57 13.02 10.74
N ASP A 159 3.22 13.08 11.91
CA ASP A 159 4.14 12.02 12.30
C ASP A 159 3.32 10.76 12.54
N HIS A 160 3.45 9.81 11.63
CA HIS A 160 2.81 8.51 11.73
C HIS A 160 3.91 7.45 11.71
N GLU A 161 3.80 6.53 12.65
CA GLU A 161 4.67 5.36 12.71
C GLU A 161 3.90 4.16 12.17
N ASP A 162 4.51 3.46 11.22
CA ASP A 162 3.97 2.22 10.66
C ASP A 162 3.65 1.26 11.83
N PRO A 163 2.39 0.83 11.97
CA PRO A 163 1.97 0.05 13.12
C PRO A 163 2.44 -1.42 13.09
N LEU A 164 3.02 -1.87 11.98
CA LEU A 164 3.54 -3.22 11.77
C LEU A 164 5.06 -3.25 11.57
N PHE A 165 5.64 -2.32 10.83
CA PHE A 165 7.09 -2.28 10.55
C PHE A 165 7.83 -1.11 11.23
N GLY A 166 7.14 -0.35 12.10
CA GLY A 166 7.73 0.69 12.94
C GLY A 166 8.54 0.15 14.13
N GLY A 167 8.84 1.02 15.10
CA GLY A 167 9.62 0.70 16.29
C GLY A 167 8.92 -0.26 17.26
N GLU A 168 7.59 -0.29 17.27
CA GLU A 168 6.79 -1.23 18.05
C GLU A 168 5.61 -1.76 17.20
N VAL A 169 5.47 -3.09 17.14
CA VAL A 169 4.33 -3.73 16.49
C VAL A 169 3.10 -3.54 17.37
N LYS A 170 2.09 -2.85 16.86
CA LYS A 170 0.83 -2.69 17.63
C LYS A 170 0.14 -4.04 17.78
N LYS A 171 -0.52 -4.23 18.92
CA LYS A 171 -1.21 -5.47 19.31
C LYS A 171 -2.13 -6.04 18.23
N GLU A 172 -2.84 -5.19 17.49
CA GLU A 172 -3.73 -5.62 16.41
C GLU A 172 -3.02 -6.28 15.22
N TYR A 173 -1.72 -6.01 15.01
CA TYR A 173 -0.91 -6.52 13.90
C TYR A 173 0.09 -7.62 14.30
N GLU A 174 0.16 -8.01 15.59
CA GLU A 174 1.04 -9.09 16.05
C GLU A 174 0.84 -10.42 15.31
N LEU A 175 -0.40 -10.72 14.91
CA LEU A 175 -0.71 -11.94 14.15
C LEU A 175 -0.12 -11.89 12.74
N ILE A 176 -0.11 -10.71 12.10
CA ILE A 176 0.55 -10.52 10.81
C ILE A 176 2.06 -10.64 10.98
N PHE A 177 2.61 -10.01 12.01
CA PHE A 177 4.05 -10.04 12.27
C PHE A 177 4.58 -11.46 12.48
N LYS A 178 3.83 -12.31 13.19
CA LYS A 178 4.16 -13.73 13.42
C LYS A 178 4.04 -14.62 12.16
N ALA A 179 3.44 -14.11 11.09
CA ALA A 179 3.26 -14.83 9.84
C ALA A 179 4.40 -14.58 8.83
N PHE A 180 5.34 -13.67 9.13
CA PHE A 180 6.63 -13.55 8.45
C PHE A 180 7.66 -14.54 9.00
#